data_AF-A0A1U7NSP5-F1
#
_entry.id   AF-A0A1U7NSP5-F1
#
_cell.length_a   1.000
_cell.length_b   1.000
_cell.length_c   1.000
_cell.angle_alpha   90.00
_cell.angle_beta   90.00
_cell.angle_gamma   90.00
#
_symmetry.space_group_name_H-M   'P 1'
#
loop_
_entity.id
_entity.type
_entity.pdbx_description
1 polymer ?
#
loop_
_entity_poly.entity_id
_entity_poly.type
_entity_poly.pdbx_seq_one_letter_code
_entity_poly.pdbx_strand_id
1 'polypeptide(L)'
;MPFELGQVQFVAVEPDLWVANLIGQHEIQRKGVHTDLPPVRYEAIRTGLAQVRHFSREHHASVHMPRIGAGLAGGDWAVLEGIIRGELADQGTAVTVYDLPMRP
;
A
#
# COMPACT_ATOMS: atom_id res chain seq x y z
N MET A 1 17.23 -7.15 5.33
CA MET A 1 15.92 -7.75 4.94
C MET A 1 15.97 -8.04 3.46
N PRO A 2 15.43 -9.18 2.97
CA PRO A 2 15.33 -9.44 1.53
C PRO A 2 14.36 -8.45 0.88
N PHE A 3 14.69 -7.97 -0.32
CA PHE A 3 13.82 -7.08 -1.11
C PHE A 3 12.90 -7.94 -1.98
N GLU A 4 11.78 -8.37 -1.41
CA GLU A 4 10.85 -9.32 -2.03
C GLU A 4 9.40 -8.83 -1.95
N LEU A 5 8.57 -9.32 -2.86
CA LEU A 5 7.14 -9.01 -2.87
C LEU A 5 6.49 -9.32 -1.52
N GLY A 6 5.75 -8.36 -0.99
CA GLY A 6 5.05 -8.44 0.29
C GLY A 6 5.90 -8.08 1.51
N GLN A 7 7.19 -7.81 1.36
CA GLN A 7 8.00 -7.26 2.43
C GLN A 7 7.72 -5.77 2.63
N VAL A 8 7.87 -5.31 3.88
CA VAL A 8 7.72 -3.91 4.28
C VAL A 8 8.96 -3.44 5.00
N GLN A 9 9.48 -2.28 4.59
CA GLN A 9 10.48 -1.56 5.36
C GLN A 9 9.83 -0.38 6.07
N PHE A 10 9.94 -0.34 7.40
CA PHE A 10 9.52 0.79 8.21
C PHE A 10 10.69 1.73 8.47
N VAL A 11 10.52 3.01 8.15
CA VAL A 11 11.54 4.04 8.34
C VAL A 11 10.95 5.15 9.20
N ALA A 12 11.53 5.39 10.37
CA ALA A 12 11.14 6.53 11.21
C ALA A 12 11.58 7.83 10.53
N VAL A 13 10.66 8.80 10.43
CA VAL A 13 10.92 10.11 9.81
C VAL A 13 10.75 11.25 10.79
N GLU A 14 9.93 11.07 11.82
CA GLU A 14 9.75 11.96 12.98
C GLU A 14 9.46 11.11 14.24
N PRO A 15 9.45 11.66 15.47
CA PRO A 15 9.31 10.87 16.70
C PRO A 15 8.11 9.90 16.73
N ASP A 16 6.99 10.29 16.12
CA ASP A 16 5.75 9.51 16.08
C ASP A 16 5.26 9.25 14.64
N LEU A 17 6.17 9.31 13.65
CA LEU A 17 5.84 9.14 12.24
C LEU A 17 6.78 8.19 11.52
N TRP A 18 6.20 7.23 10.81
CA TRP A 18 6.92 6.24 10.00
C TRP A 18 6.40 6.21 8.57
N VAL A 19 7.31 5.93 7.65
CA VAL A 19 6.98 5.53 6.27
C VAL A 19 7.13 4.02 6.16
N ALA A 20 6.09 3.36 5.65
CA ALA A 20 6.08 1.93 5.34
C ALA A 20 6.28 1.71 3.83
N ASN A 21 7.50 1.36 3.42
CA ASN A 21 7.82 1.01 2.04
C ASN A 21 7.40 -0.43 1.77
N LEU A 22 6.19 -0.62 1.24
CA LEU A 22 5.62 -1.93 0.89
C LEU A 22 5.98 -2.31 -0.55
N ILE A 23 6.64 -3.45 -0.74
CA ILE A 23 6.98 -3.99 -2.08
C ILE A 23 5.76 -4.74 -2.65
N GLY A 24 4.81 -3.99 -3.21
CA GLY A 24 3.52 -4.51 -3.70
C GLY A 24 3.41 -4.69 -5.21
N GLN A 25 4.49 -4.43 -5.94
CA GLN A 25 4.52 -4.35 -7.39
C GLN A 25 5.74 -5.09 -7.93
N HIS A 26 5.54 -5.81 -9.04
CA HIS A 26 6.61 -6.42 -9.81
C HIS A 26 6.87 -5.60 -11.07
N GLU A 27 8.13 -5.21 -11.30
CA GLU A 27 8.57 -4.33 -12.39
C GLU A 27 7.93 -2.92 -12.34
N ILE A 28 8.12 -2.11 -13.39
CA ILE A 28 7.62 -0.73 -13.48
C ILE A 28 6.85 -0.58 -14.79
N GLN A 29 5.59 -0.14 -14.73
CA GLN A 29 4.87 0.24 -15.96
C GLN A 29 5.42 1.54 -16.51
N ARG A 30 5.72 1.56 -17.82
CA ARG A 30 5.97 2.79 -18.56
C ARG A 30 4.71 3.21 -19.31
N LYS A 31 4.42 4.51 -19.32
CA LYS A 31 3.28 5.08 -20.03
C LYS A 31 3.35 4.69 -21.53
N GLY A 32 2.29 4.08 -22.05
CA GLY A 32 2.20 3.64 -23.45
C GLY A 32 2.71 2.22 -23.74
N VAL A 33 3.23 1.50 -22.75
CA VAL A 33 3.51 0.06 -22.85
C VAL A 33 2.33 -0.68 -22.23
N HIS A 34 1.74 -1.63 -22.95
CA HIS A 34 0.75 -2.56 -22.41
C HIS A 34 1.44 -3.90 -22.12
N THR A 35 1.25 -4.42 -20.91
CA THR A 35 1.69 -5.75 -20.50
C THR A 35 0.45 -6.59 -20.21
N ASP A 36 0.49 -7.89 -20.50
CA ASP A 36 -0.64 -8.79 -20.28
C ASP A 36 -1.02 -8.90 -18.80
N LEU A 37 -0.05 -8.69 -17.90
CA LEU A 37 -0.24 -8.64 -16.46
C LEU A 37 0.14 -7.24 -15.93
N PRO A 38 -0.79 -6.50 -15.31
CA PRO A 38 -0.46 -5.24 -14.64
C PRO A 38 0.60 -5.46 -13.56
N PRO A 39 1.50 -4.49 -13.29
CA PRO A 39 2.56 -4.65 -12.29
C PRO A 39 2.08 -4.89 -10.84
N VAL A 40 0.86 -4.47 -10.50
CA VAL A 40 0.28 -4.68 -9.17
C VAL A 40 0.25 -6.17 -8.81
N ARG A 41 0.59 -6.50 -7.57
CA ARG A 41 0.50 -7.85 -7.01
C ARG A 41 -0.37 -7.82 -5.75
N TYR A 42 -1.65 -8.11 -5.89
CA TYR A 42 -2.63 -7.99 -4.80
C TYR A 42 -2.26 -8.81 -3.56
N GLU A 43 -1.77 -10.04 -3.72
CA GLU A 43 -1.36 -10.88 -2.58
C GLU A 43 -0.10 -10.35 -1.87
N ALA A 44 0.81 -9.71 -2.62
CA ALA A 44 1.95 -9.01 -2.03
C ALA A 44 1.48 -7.81 -1.20
N ILE A 45 0.52 -7.03 -1.74
CA ILE A 45 -0.09 -5.91 -1.03
C ILE A 45 -0.79 -6.39 0.24
N ARG A 46 -1.62 -7.43 0.15
CA ARG A 46 -2.27 -8.06 1.31
C ARG A 46 -1.25 -8.44 2.39
N THR A 47 -0.22 -9.18 2.00
CA THR A 47 0.84 -9.64 2.91
C THR A 47 1.56 -8.46 3.59
N GLY A 48 1.86 -7.42 2.82
CA GLY A 48 2.49 -6.22 3.36
C GLY A 48 1.57 -5.43 4.29
N LEU A 49 0.28 -5.28 3.94
CA LEU A 49 -0.69 -4.60 4.79
C LEU A 49 -0.95 -5.34 6.10
N ALA A 50 -0.87 -6.67 6.12
CA ALA A 50 -0.91 -7.45 7.35
C ALA A 50 0.28 -7.14 8.28
N GLN A 51 1.47 -6.88 7.73
CA GLN A 51 2.63 -6.42 8.51
C GLN A 51 2.45 -4.97 9.00
N VAL A 52 1.93 -4.08 8.14
CA VAL A 52 1.59 -2.70 8.53
C VAL A 52 0.56 -2.69 9.66
N ARG A 53 -0.45 -3.57 9.62
CA ARG A 53 -1.40 -3.75 10.73
C ARG A 53 -0.67 -4.08 12.02
N HIS A 54 0.20 -5.09 12.00
CA HIS A 54 0.93 -5.53 13.19
C HIS A 54 1.76 -4.38 13.78
N PHE A 55 2.56 -3.72 12.94
CA PHE A 55 3.35 -2.55 13.35
C PHE A 55 2.46 -1.42 13.91
N SER A 56 1.34 -1.10 13.25
CA SER A 56 0.43 -0.04 13.71
C SER A 56 -0.15 -0.34 15.09
N ARG A 57 -0.42 -1.61 15.41
CA ARG A 57 -0.92 -2.02 16.73
C ARG A 57 0.13 -1.89 17.82
N GLU A 58 1.37 -2.31 17.55
CA GLU A 58 2.47 -2.19 18.51
C GLU A 58 2.77 -0.72 18.86
N HIS A 59 2.64 0.16 17.86
CA HIS A 59 2.92 1.59 17.99
C HIS A 59 1.67 2.45 18.25
N HIS A 60 0.47 1.85 18.39
CA HIS A 60 -0.80 2.58 18.56
C HIS A 60 -1.04 3.65 17.49
N ALA A 61 -0.63 3.37 16.25
CA ALA A 61 -0.62 4.32 15.14
C ALA A 61 -1.85 4.16 14.22
N SER A 62 -2.28 5.26 13.61
CA SER A 62 -3.15 5.27 12.43
C SER A 62 -2.34 5.08 11.15
N VAL A 63 -3.02 4.65 10.07
CA VAL A 63 -2.41 4.48 8.75
C VAL A 63 -2.91 5.55 7.79
N HIS A 64 -1.97 6.17 7.08
CA HIS A 64 -2.20 7.24 6.12
C HIS A 64 -1.60 6.82 4.79
N MET A 65 -2.37 6.87 3.70
CA MET A 65 -1.90 6.44 2.38
C MET A 65 -2.52 7.26 1.25
N PRO A 66 -1.82 7.44 0.11
CA PRO A 66 -2.49 7.87 -1.10
C PRO A 66 -3.43 6.76 -1.60
N ARG A 67 -4.22 7.04 -2.64
CA ARG A 67 -4.93 6.00 -3.41
C ARG A 67 -3.94 5.08 -4.13
N ILE A 68 -3.32 4.15 -3.39
CA ILE A 68 -2.27 3.25 -3.87
C ILE A 68 -2.78 2.36 -5.01
N GLY A 69 -1.90 2.00 -5.95
CA GLY A 69 -2.23 1.12 -7.08
C GLY A 69 -3.22 1.70 -8.11
N ALA A 70 -3.87 2.84 -7.82
CA ALA A 70 -4.68 3.59 -8.76
C ALA A 70 -3.77 4.48 -9.63
N GLY A 71 -3.63 4.13 -10.91
CA GLY A 71 -2.80 4.86 -11.86
C GLY A 71 -2.01 3.93 -12.78
N LEU A 72 -0.73 4.24 -13.00
CA LEU A 72 0.12 3.55 -13.98
C LEU A 72 0.29 2.05 -13.74
N ALA A 73 0.14 1.59 -12.48
CA ALA A 73 0.25 0.18 -12.13
C ALA A 73 -0.97 -0.64 -12.56
N GLY A 74 -2.07 0.01 -12.99
CA GLY A 74 -3.25 -0.65 -13.55
C GLY A 74 -4.07 -1.47 -12.55
N GLY A 75 -3.94 -1.18 -11.25
CA GLY A 75 -4.74 -1.85 -10.22
C GLY A 75 -6.19 -1.39 -10.25
N ASP A 76 -7.10 -2.34 -10.02
CA ASP A 76 -8.51 -2.06 -9.74
C ASP A 76 -8.63 -1.56 -8.31
N TRP A 77 -9.08 -0.32 -8.15
CA TRP A 77 -9.27 0.29 -6.84
C TRP A 77 -10.30 -0.46 -6.00
N ALA A 78 -11.35 -1.04 -6.59
CA ALA A 78 -12.35 -1.78 -5.83
C ALA A 78 -11.74 -3.00 -5.14
N VAL A 79 -10.81 -3.68 -5.83
CA VAL A 79 -10.06 -4.82 -5.27
C VAL A 79 -9.13 -4.35 -4.16
N LEU A 80 -8.37 -3.28 -4.40
CA LEU A 80 -7.44 -2.73 -3.40
C LEU A 80 -8.15 -2.20 -2.16
N GLU A 81 -9.26 -1.50 -2.32
CA GLU A 81 -10.09 -1.03 -1.22
C GLU A 81 -10.58 -2.20 -0.36
N GLY A 82 -11.04 -3.30 -0.99
CA GLY A 82 -11.41 -4.51 -0.28
C GLY A 82 -10.26 -5.11 0.54
N ILE A 83 -9.06 -5.14 -0.02
CA ILE A 83 -7.85 -5.62 0.68
C ILE A 83 -7.49 -4.69 1.85
N ILE A 84 -7.49 -3.38 1.63
CA ILE A 84 -7.18 -2.36 2.66
C ILE A 84 -8.18 -2.47 3.82
N ARG A 85 -9.47 -2.59 3.52
CA ARG A 85 -10.51 -2.78 4.54
C ARG A 85 -10.28 -4.05 5.34
N GLY A 86 -10.13 -5.18 4.66
CA GLY A 86 -10.00 -6.49 5.32
C GLY A 86 -8.74 -6.61 6.18
N GLU A 87 -7.61 -6.04 5.76
CA GLU A 87 -6.36 -6.14 6.52
C GLU A 87 -6.18 -5.05 7.58
N LEU A 88 -6.77 -3.86 7.42
CA LEU A 88 -6.57 -2.73 8.32
C LEU A 88 -7.86 -2.24 8.99
N ALA A 89 -8.80 -1.66 8.23
CA ALA A 89 -9.93 -0.94 8.79
C ALA A 89 -10.87 -1.87 9.60
N ASP A 90 -11.22 -3.02 9.02
CA ASP A 90 -12.10 -4.00 9.66
C ASP A 90 -11.40 -4.71 10.85
N GLN A 91 -10.07 -4.55 10.96
CA GLN A 91 -9.23 -5.03 12.05
C GLN A 91 -9.01 -3.96 13.14
N GLY A 92 -9.71 -2.81 13.06
CA GLY A 92 -9.67 -1.75 14.05
C GLY A 92 -8.55 -0.73 13.88
N THR A 93 -7.75 -0.81 12.80
CA THR A 93 -6.75 0.22 12.49
C THR A 93 -7.44 1.40 11.82
N ALA A 94 -7.27 2.62 12.35
CA ALA A 94 -7.78 3.83 11.69
C ALA A 94 -7.02 4.08 10.39
N VAL A 95 -7.73 4.20 9.27
CA VAL A 95 -7.13 4.41 7.93
C VAL A 95 -7.67 5.68 7.29
N THR A 96 -6.78 6.51 6.76
CA THR A 96 -7.13 7.67 5.91
C THR A 96 -6.50 7.52 4.53
N VAL A 97 -7.33 7.59 3.48
CA VAL A 97 -6.88 7.61 2.08
C VAL A 97 -6.94 9.03 1.55
N TYR A 98 -5.85 9.51 0.98
CA TYR A 98 -5.73 10.84 0.41
C TYR A 98 -5.80 10.79 -1.12
N ASP A 99 -6.74 11.54 -1.68
CA ASP A 99 -6.77 11.86 -3.11
C ASP A 99 -6.12 13.22 -3.32
N LEU A 100 -5.17 13.31 -4.25
CA LEU A 100 -4.61 14.59 -4.66
C LEU A 100 -5.64 15.35 -5.51
N PRO A 101 -5.78 16.68 -5.33
CA PRO A 101 -6.62 17.48 -6.20
C PRO A 101 -6.13 17.38 -7.65
N MET A 102 -7.06 17.34 -8.60
CA MET A 102 -6.70 17.41 -10.02
C MET A 102 -5.95 18.72 -10.27
N ARG A 103 -4.81 18.64 -10.95
CA ARG A 103 -4.15 19.85 -11.46
C ARG A 103 -5.06 20.49 -12.53
N PRO A 104 -5.26 21.81 -12.51
CA PRO A 104 -6.04 22.52 -13.53
C PRO A 104 -5.40 22.39 -14.92
#